data_AF-A0A916DW74-F1
#
_entry.id   AF-A0A916DW74-F1
#
_cell.length_a   1.000
_cell.length_b   1.000
_cell.length_c   1.000
_cell.angle_alpha   90.00
_cell.angle_beta   90.00
_cell.angle_gamma   90.00
#
_symmetry.space_group_name_H-M   'P 1'
#
loop_
_entity.id
_entity.type
_entity.pdbx_description
1 polymer ?
#
loop_
_entity_poly.entity_id
_entity_poly.type
_entity_poly.pdbx_seq_one_letter_code
_entity_poly.pdbx_strand_id
1 'polypeptide(L)'
;MKEEGTYPKSSFIKLFDNKRTYFYEIIKEGTYPLTEQLHYTRNPKHPIPHNYVVKTQYGKAMYTVECSIEYVEKKPLYKICFGVNFSREVHSWETSTDAACKYYQEFNGMKEMEKNRNRDQSNKENKGKISGPLLFGLKLLSVERVRRTMSLDLKIRPFIDLGNSQKRRRILGLSQSILDIVERERDNTFHPDDQIKLKQIKFEIDDDVYDINFGKNQLEKEVNVV
;
A
#
# COMPACT_ATOMS: atom_id res chain seq x y z
N MET A 1 15.23 -18.24 -2.93
CA MET A 1 13.90 -18.85 -2.75
C MET A 1 13.15 -18.74 -4.06
N LYS A 2 12.30 -19.70 -4.38
CA LYS A 2 11.41 -19.70 -5.55
C LYS A 2 10.03 -19.21 -5.11
N GLU A 3 9.39 -18.46 -5.98
CA GLU A 3 8.04 -17.93 -5.79
C GLU A 3 7.09 -18.64 -6.78
N GLU A 4 5.94 -19.06 -6.28
CA GLU A 4 4.90 -19.74 -7.04
C GLU A 4 3.56 -19.05 -6.75
N GLY A 5 2.87 -18.61 -7.80
CA GLY A 5 1.63 -17.85 -7.73
C GLY A 5 1.37 -17.08 -9.02
N THR A 6 0.14 -16.59 -9.17
CA THR A 6 -0.29 -15.83 -10.36
C THR A 6 -0.66 -14.39 -10.02
N TYR A 7 -0.06 -13.83 -8.97
CA TYR A 7 -0.32 -12.45 -8.53
C TYR A 7 -0.12 -11.43 -9.67
N PRO A 8 -1.04 -10.46 -9.87
CA PRO A 8 -2.17 -10.10 -9.01
C PRO A 8 -3.49 -10.85 -9.28
N LYS A 9 -3.54 -11.82 -10.21
CA LYS A 9 -4.79 -12.57 -10.50
C LYS A 9 -5.30 -13.38 -9.30
N SER A 10 -4.39 -13.84 -8.46
CA SER A 10 -4.68 -14.49 -7.18
C SER A 10 -3.87 -13.80 -6.09
N SER A 11 -4.49 -13.55 -4.94
CA SER A 11 -3.83 -12.97 -3.75
C SER A 11 -2.91 -13.95 -3.02
N PHE A 12 -2.99 -15.25 -3.36
CA PHE A 12 -2.20 -16.29 -2.72
C PHE A 12 -0.86 -16.50 -3.42
N ILE A 13 0.22 -16.48 -2.63
CA ILE A 13 1.59 -16.69 -3.11
C ILE A 13 2.30 -17.67 -2.19
N LYS A 14 3.07 -18.58 -2.77
CA LYS A 14 3.94 -19.51 -2.04
C LYS A 14 5.39 -19.17 -2.31
N LEU A 15 6.18 -18.98 -1.25
CA LEU A 15 7.62 -18.74 -1.34
C LEU A 15 8.37 -19.86 -0.62
N PHE A 16 9.27 -20.55 -1.31
CA PHE A 16 9.95 -21.70 -0.75
C PHE A 16 11.39 -21.88 -1.22
N ASP A 17 12.14 -22.64 -0.44
CA ASP A 17 13.41 -23.26 -0.84
C ASP A 17 13.46 -24.67 -0.26
N ASN A 18 14.62 -25.33 -0.34
CA ASN A 18 14.80 -26.70 0.13
C ASN A 18 14.63 -26.84 1.67
N LYS A 19 14.59 -25.73 2.42
CA LYS A 19 14.56 -25.72 3.90
C LYS A 19 13.26 -25.16 4.45
N ARG A 20 12.65 -24.18 3.80
CA ARG A 20 11.54 -23.38 4.34
C ARG A 20 10.49 -23.14 3.28
N THR A 21 9.23 -23.15 3.70
CA THR A 21 8.08 -22.77 2.88
C THR A 21 7.24 -21.78 3.66
N TYR A 22 6.79 -20.75 2.97
CA TYR A 22 5.88 -19.71 3.45
C TYR A 22 4.72 -19.61 2.47
N PHE A 23 3.51 -19.42 3.01
CA PHE A 23 2.31 -19.12 2.25
C PHE A 23 1.84 -17.73 2.63
N TYR A 24 1.49 -16.92 1.64
CA TYR A 24 1.05 -15.56 1.82
C TYR A 24 -0.33 -15.39 1.19
N GLU A 25 -1.16 -14.59 1.84
CA GLU A 25 -2.39 -14.02 1.31
C GLU A 25 -2.24 -12.50 1.39
N ILE A 26 -2.12 -11.86 0.23
CA ILE A 26 -2.04 -10.39 0.16
C ILE A 26 -3.44 -9.82 0.42
N ILE A 27 -3.63 -9.15 1.55
CA ILE A 27 -4.93 -8.56 1.95
C ILE A 27 -5.03 -7.13 1.42
N LYS A 28 -3.98 -6.33 1.61
CA LYS A 28 -3.83 -4.99 1.02
C LYS A 28 -2.45 -4.89 0.42
N GLU A 29 -2.35 -4.54 -0.86
CA GLU A 29 -1.05 -4.43 -1.53
C GLU A 29 -0.22 -3.26 -0.97
N GLY A 30 -0.85 -2.13 -0.66
CA GLY A 30 -0.15 -0.91 -0.27
C GLY A 30 0.63 -0.26 -1.43
N THR A 31 1.18 0.93 -1.20
CA THR A 31 1.93 1.71 -2.20
C THR A 31 3.29 2.13 -1.67
N TYR A 32 4.24 2.45 -2.55
CA TYR A 32 5.49 3.04 -2.09
C TYR A 32 5.31 4.54 -1.82
N PRO A 33 5.76 5.03 -0.65
CA PRO A 33 5.88 6.46 -0.40
C PRO A 33 6.77 7.16 -1.44
N LEU A 34 6.70 8.50 -1.46
CA LEU A 34 7.60 9.33 -2.25
C LEU A 34 9.07 8.97 -1.95
N THR A 35 9.93 9.13 -2.97
CA THR A 35 11.31 8.62 -2.93
C THR A 35 12.12 9.14 -1.74
N GLU A 36 11.88 10.37 -1.30
CA GLU A 36 12.54 11.00 -0.13
C GLU A 36 12.20 10.34 1.21
N GLN A 37 11.07 9.63 1.27
CA GLN A 37 10.55 8.97 2.48
C GLN A 37 10.60 7.44 2.36
N LEU A 38 11.12 6.91 1.24
CA LEU A 38 11.09 5.49 0.97
C LEU A 38 12.19 4.76 1.78
N HIS A 39 11.77 3.85 2.64
CA HIS A 39 12.68 2.98 3.39
C HIS A 39 12.90 1.67 2.65
N TYR A 40 13.98 0.97 3.01
CA TYR A 40 14.36 -0.30 2.42
C TYR A 40 14.75 -1.32 3.49
N THR A 41 14.55 -2.60 3.19
CA THR A 41 15.19 -3.67 3.98
C THR A 41 16.71 -3.61 3.86
N ARG A 42 17.42 -4.13 4.87
CA ARG A 42 18.89 -4.02 4.94
C ARG A 42 19.61 -4.72 3.79
N ASN A 43 19.37 -6.02 3.57
CA ASN A 43 19.94 -6.83 2.48
C ASN A 43 19.13 -8.13 2.23
N PRO A 44 18.77 -8.46 0.98
CA PRO A 44 18.70 -7.56 -0.17
C PRO A 44 17.82 -6.34 0.13
N LYS A 45 18.03 -5.24 -0.61
CA LYS A 45 17.25 -4.01 -0.45
C LYS A 45 15.92 -4.14 -1.19
N HIS A 46 14.83 -4.29 -0.45
CA HIS A 46 13.47 -4.22 -0.95
C HIS A 46 12.79 -2.97 -0.40
N PRO A 47 12.09 -2.18 -1.24
CA PRO A 47 11.37 -1.00 -0.79
C PRO A 47 10.23 -1.37 0.15
N ILE A 48 10.01 -0.55 1.18
CA ILE A 48 8.99 -0.76 2.20
C ILE A 48 7.69 -0.04 1.77
N PRO A 49 6.56 -0.76 1.65
CA PRO A 49 5.28 -0.16 1.28
C PRO A 49 4.58 0.49 2.49
N HIS A 50 3.72 1.47 2.20
CA HIS A 50 2.72 2.05 3.09
C HIS A 50 1.37 1.36 2.91
N ASN A 51 0.58 1.28 4.00
CA ASN A 51 -0.76 0.68 4.04
C ASN A 51 -0.81 -0.75 3.46
N TYR A 52 0.22 -1.52 3.76
CA TYR A 52 0.37 -2.90 3.32
C TYR A 52 -0.10 -3.86 4.40
N VAL A 53 -0.84 -4.90 4.02
CA VAL A 53 -1.31 -5.96 4.92
C VAL A 53 -1.19 -7.32 4.24
N VAL A 54 -0.59 -8.28 4.92
CA VAL A 54 -0.42 -9.67 4.45
C VAL A 54 -0.69 -10.64 5.58
N LYS A 55 -1.39 -11.72 5.28
CA LYS A 55 -1.44 -12.89 6.16
C LYS A 55 -0.37 -13.88 5.73
N THR A 56 0.43 -14.33 6.68
CA THR A 56 1.56 -15.23 6.44
C THR A 56 1.39 -16.51 7.25
N GLN A 57 1.49 -17.66 6.58
CA GLN A 57 1.57 -18.97 7.20
C GLN A 57 2.97 -19.55 7.05
N TYR A 58 3.53 -20.11 8.12
CA TYR A 58 4.89 -20.61 8.12
C TYR A 58 5.16 -21.76 9.10
N GLY A 59 6.26 -22.50 8.86
CA GLY A 59 6.72 -23.58 9.72
C GLY A 59 5.87 -24.86 9.59
N LYS A 60 6.34 -25.99 10.13
CA LYS A 60 5.65 -27.29 9.96
C LYS A 60 4.23 -27.33 10.53
N ALA A 61 3.98 -26.56 11.59
CA ALA A 61 2.68 -26.47 12.24
C ALA A 61 1.77 -25.38 11.62
N MET A 62 2.19 -24.76 10.50
CA MET A 62 1.42 -23.74 9.77
C MET A 62 0.92 -22.61 10.69
N TYR A 63 1.82 -22.01 11.46
CA TYR A 63 1.49 -20.86 12.28
C TYR A 63 1.09 -19.70 11.39
N THR A 64 0.00 -19.02 11.76
CA THR A 64 -0.57 -17.91 10.99
C THR A 64 -0.40 -16.60 11.75
N VAL A 65 0.06 -15.57 11.04
CA VAL A 65 0.15 -14.19 11.53
C VAL A 65 -0.41 -13.23 10.48
N GLU A 66 -0.88 -12.07 10.92
CA GLU A 66 -1.14 -10.94 10.05
C GLU A 66 -0.04 -9.90 10.27
N CYS A 67 0.60 -9.47 9.19
CA CYS A 67 1.64 -8.45 9.23
C CYS A 67 1.14 -7.22 8.49
N SER A 68 1.32 -6.04 9.09
CA SER A 68 0.95 -4.77 8.47
C SER A 68 2.06 -3.74 8.58
N ILE A 69 2.13 -2.87 7.57
CA ILE A 69 3.07 -1.75 7.52
C ILE A 69 2.32 -0.47 7.22
N GLU A 70 2.47 0.49 8.11
CA GLU A 70 1.95 1.84 7.97
C GLU A 70 3.10 2.84 8.08
N TYR A 71 3.00 3.98 7.42
CA TYR A 71 3.95 5.07 7.56
C TYR A 71 3.29 6.13 8.42
N VAL A 72 3.92 6.46 9.54
CA VAL A 72 3.49 7.51 10.45
C VAL A 72 4.68 8.45 10.59
N GLU A 73 4.45 9.75 10.40
CA GLU A 73 5.51 10.78 10.45
C GLU A 73 6.74 10.41 9.60
N LYS A 74 6.49 9.92 8.37
CA LYS A 74 7.52 9.50 7.39
C LYS A 74 8.35 8.26 7.79
N LYS A 75 8.01 7.55 8.87
CA LYS A 75 8.68 6.31 9.29
C LYS A 75 7.75 5.10 9.22
N PRO A 76 8.24 3.93 8.79
CA PRO A 76 7.45 2.72 8.77
C PRO A 76 7.27 2.14 10.19
N LEU A 77 6.02 1.91 10.57
CA LEU A 77 5.60 1.10 11.71
C LEU A 77 5.30 -0.32 11.24
N TYR A 78 6.03 -1.29 11.76
CA TYR A 78 5.86 -2.70 11.46
C TYR A 78 5.02 -3.35 12.57
N LYS A 79 3.83 -3.86 12.25
CA LYS A 79 2.95 -4.57 13.21
C LYS A 79 2.79 -6.03 12.83
N ILE A 80 2.70 -6.90 13.84
CA ILE A 80 2.40 -8.32 13.69
C ILE A 80 1.27 -8.67 14.67
N CYS A 81 0.13 -9.08 14.13
CA CYS A 81 -0.98 -9.60 14.90
C CYS A 81 -0.99 -11.14 14.85
N PHE A 82 -1.24 -11.78 15.99
CA PHE A 82 -1.16 -13.23 16.14
C PHE A 82 -2.03 -13.75 17.30
N GLY A 83 -2.06 -15.07 17.50
CA GLY A 83 -2.90 -15.72 18.50
C GLY A 83 -4.33 -15.94 18.00
N VAL A 84 -5.20 -16.41 18.90
CA VAL A 84 -6.61 -16.69 18.57
C VAL A 84 -7.26 -15.40 18.06
N ASN A 85 -7.81 -15.45 16.85
CA ASN A 85 -8.44 -14.31 16.16
C ASN A 85 -7.56 -13.05 16.10
N PHE A 86 -6.23 -13.22 16.02
CA PHE A 86 -5.27 -12.10 15.96
C PHE A 86 -5.37 -11.13 17.15
N SER A 87 -5.80 -11.62 18.32
CA SER A 87 -6.01 -10.83 19.55
C SER A 87 -4.74 -10.23 20.16
N ARG A 88 -3.55 -10.68 19.76
CA ARG A 88 -2.27 -10.17 20.24
C ARG A 88 -1.57 -9.38 19.15
N GLU A 89 -0.85 -8.35 19.55
CA GLU A 89 -0.10 -7.48 18.65
C GLU A 89 1.29 -7.20 19.23
N VAL A 90 2.31 -7.24 18.38
CA VAL A 90 3.60 -6.58 18.64
C VAL A 90 3.89 -5.59 17.53
N HIS A 91 4.69 -4.57 17.83
CA HIS A 91 5.13 -3.62 16.83
C HIS A 91 6.58 -3.15 17.00
N SER A 92 7.12 -2.57 15.93
CA SER A 92 8.44 -1.94 15.91
C SER A 92 8.48 -0.74 14.98
N TRP A 93 9.15 0.31 15.42
CA TRP A 93 9.53 1.47 14.61
C TRP A 93 10.90 1.31 13.94
N GLU A 94 11.65 0.27 14.30
CA GLU A 94 13.03 0.11 13.84
C GLU A 94 13.08 -0.66 12.52
N THR A 95 12.64 -1.91 12.54
CA THR A 95 12.69 -2.81 11.38
C THR A 95 11.64 -3.91 11.47
N SER A 96 11.30 -4.51 10.33
CA SER A 96 10.51 -5.75 10.29
C SER A 96 11.17 -6.92 11.03
N THR A 97 12.50 -6.91 11.16
CA THR A 97 13.22 -7.96 11.90
C THR A 97 13.07 -7.79 13.40
N ASP A 98 13.13 -6.56 13.89
CA ASP A 98 12.86 -6.27 15.31
C ASP A 98 11.43 -6.65 15.70
N ALA A 99 10.43 -6.25 14.91
CA ALA A 99 9.04 -6.68 15.11
C ALA A 99 8.92 -8.22 15.15
N ALA A 100 9.57 -8.92 14.23
CA ALA A 100 9.51 -10.37 14.17
C ALA A 100 10.25 -11.05 15.34
N CYS A 101 11.31 -10.45 15.86
CA CYS A 101 11.98 -10.89 17.09
C CYS A 101 11.04 -10.77 18.31
N LYS A 102 10.39 -9.61 18.49
CA LYS A 102 9.39 -9.39 19.57
C LYS A 102 8.26 -10.40 19.49
N TYR A 103 7.72 -10.61 18.30
CA TYR A 103 6.69 -11.62 18.05
C TYR A 103 7.15 -13.01 18.49
N TYR A 104 8.34 -13.42 18.06
CA TYR A 104 8.84 -14.76 18.36
C TYR A 104 9.12 -14.98 19.86
N GLN A 105 9.56 -13.94 20.56
CA GLN A 105 9.75 -13.96 22.01
C GLN A 105 8.41 -14.17 22.74
N GLU A 106 7.40 -13.36 22.43
CA GLU A 106 6.07 -13.51 23.04
C GLU A 106 5.42 -14.85 22.69
N PHE A 107 5.52 -15.26 21.44
CA PHE A 107 4.95 -16.51 20.95
C PHE A 107 5.56 -17.74 21.63
N ASN A 108 6.87 -17.74 21.87
CA ASN A 108 7.52 -18.82 22.62
C ASN A 108 7.14 -18.79 24.10
N GLY A 109 7.05 -17.60 24.71
CA GLY A 109 6.58 -17.45 26.09
C GLY A 109 5.19 -18.05 26.28
N MET A 110 4.27 -17.87 25.32
CA MET A 110 2.95 -18.50 25.34
C MET A 110 3.03 -20.02 25.30
N LYS A 111 3.84 -20.58 24.38
CA LYS A 111 4.00 -22.04 24.29
C LYS A 111 4.62 -22.64 25.53
N GLU A 112 5.52 -21.92 26.19
CA GLU A 112 6.11 -22.37 27.45
C GLU A 112 5.06 -22.33 28.57
N MET A 113 4.22 -21.30 28.67
CA MET A 113 3.10 -21.30 29.63
C MET A 113 2.09 -22.43 29.38
N GLU A 114 1.80 -22.77 28.12
CA GLU A 114 0.94 -23.89 27.76
C GLU A 114 1.56 -25.25 28.09
N LYS A 115 2.89 -25.38 27.94
CA LYS A 115 3.65 -26.61 28.22
C LYS A 115 3.99 -26.81 29.70
N ASN A 116 4.24 -25.73 30.44
CA ASN A 116 4.63 -25.74 31.86
C ASN A 116 3.50 -26.14 32.81
N ARG A 117 2.33 -26.55 32.30
CA ARG A 117 1.38 -27.37 33.05
C ARG A 117 1.89 -28.81 33.27
N ASN A 118 2.93 -29.26 32.55
CA ASN A 118 3.54 -30.59 32.67
C ASN A 118 5.08 -30.52 32.63
N ARG A 119 5.71 -30.53 33.83
CA ARG A 119 7.14 -30.79 34.16
C ARG A 119 8.22 -29.71 33.96
N ASP A 120 9.24 -29.91 34.79
CA ASP A 120 10.30 -29.01 35.24
C ASP A 120 11.23 -28.40 34.19
N GLN A 121 11.74 -27.28 34.66
CA GLN A 121 12.43 -26.18 34.02
C GLN A 121 13.80 -26.57 33.43
N SER A 122 14.01 -26.21 32.16
CA SER A 122 15.34 -25.85 31.68
C SER A 122 15.23 -24.60 30.81
N ASN A 123 15.70 -23.46 31.36
CA ASN A 123 15.82 -22.19 30.66
C ASN A 123 16.84 -22.34 29.53
N LYS A 124 16.37 -22.70 28.33
CA LYS A 124 17.15 -22.59 27.11
C LYS A 124 16.59 -21.42 26.34
N GLU A 125 17.27 -20.27 26.40
CA GLU A 125 17.01 -19.12 25.52
C GLU A 125 17.08 -19.59 24.06
N ASN A 126 15.94 -20.01 23.51
CA ASN A 126 15.84 -20.39 22.12
C ASN A 126 15.87 -19.10 21.30
N LYS A 127 17.09 -18.65 20.97
CA LYS A 127 17.41 -17.55 20.04
C LYS A 127 17.08 -17.93 18.60
N GLY A 128 15.95 -18.59 18.37
CA GLY A 128 15.42 -18.83 17.03
C GLY A 128 15.11 -17.48 16.39
N LYS A 129 15.89 -17.09 15.38
CA LYS A 129 15.66 -15.84 14.65
C LYS A 129 14.70 -16.14 13.50
N ILE A 130 13.47 -15.64 13.60
CA ILE A 130 12.55 -15.56 12.47
C ILE A 130 12.96 -14.37 11.59
N SER A 131 12.91 -14.53 10.27
CA SER A 131 13.28 -13.45 9.36
C SER A 131 12.09 -12.51 9.17
N GLY A 132 12.22 -11.27 9.65
CA GLY A 132 11.20 -10.23 9.46
C GLY A 132 10.81 -10.02 7.99
N PRO A 133 11.76 -9.80 7.07
CA PRO A 133 11.43 -9.63 5.66
C PRO A 133 10.68 -10.81 5.03
N LEU A 134 10.93 -12.03 5.50
CA LEU A 134 10.15 -13.20 5.06
C LEU A 134 8.77 -13.19 5.71
N LEU A 135 8.67 -12.95 7.01
CA LEU A 135 7.37 -12.95 7.71
C LEU A 135 6.41 -11.90 7.13
N PHE A 136 6.92 -10.72 6.76
CA PHE A 136 6.16 -9.66 6.10
C PHE A 136 6.00 -9.86 4.58
N GLY A 137 6.54 -10.92 3.97
CA GLY A 137 6.47 -11.10 2.51
C GLY A 137 7.15 -9.98 1.70
N LEU A 138 8.11 -9.26 2.28
CA LEU A 138 8.81 -8.16 1.61
C LEU A 138 9.76 -8.63 0.50
N LYS A 139 9.98 -9.94 0.37
CA LYS A 139 10.78 -10.56 -0.68
C LYS A 139 9.95 -11.08 -1.87
N LEU A 140 8.64 -10.85 -1.85
CA LEU A 140 7.74 -11.28 -2.94
C LEU A 140 7.92 -10.37 -4.15
N LEU A 141 8.53 -10.90 -5.20
CA LEU A 141 8.90 -10.13 -6.39
C LEU A 141 7.70 -9.80 -7.26
N SER A 142 6.67 -10.66 -7.30
CA SER A 142 5.43 -10.36 -8.02
C SER A 142 4.71 -9.14 -7.42
N VAL A 143 4.60 -9.07 -6.10
CA VAL A 143 3.97 -7.95 -5.39
C VAL A 143 4.80 -6.66 -5.57
N GLU A 144 6.13 -6.75 -5.46
CA GLU A 144 7.01 -5.61 -5.73
C GLU A 144 6.81 -5.07 -7.16
N ARG A 145 6.66 -5.95 -8.16
CA ARG A 145 6.44 -5.56 -9.56
C ARG A 145 5.14 -4.76 -9.74
N VAL A 146 4.03 -5.23 -9.15
CA VAL A 146 2.72 -4.55 -9.25
C VAL A 146 2.77 -3.18 -8.60
N ARG A 147 3.37 -3.07 -7.41
CA ARG A 147 3.55 -1.76 -6.75
C ARG A 147 4.40 -0.81 -7.57
N ARG A 148 5.47 -1.30 -8.21
CA ARG A 148 6.32 -0.45 -9.06
C ARG A 148 5.55 0.08 -10.27
N THR A 149 4.67 -0.72 -10.86
CA THR A 149 3.79 -0.23 -11.94
C THR A 149 2.81 0.82 -11.44
N MET A 150 2.17 0.62 -10.28
CA MET A 150 1.28 1.62 -9.66
C MET A 150 2.02 2.89 -9.24
N SER A 151 3.22 2.78 -8.69
CA SER A 151 4.05 3.93 -8.31
C SER A 151 4.55 4.71 -9.52
N LEU A 152 4.71 4.10 -10.69
CA LEU A 152 4.99 4.82 -11.94
C LEU A 152 3.75 5.58 -12.42
N ASP A 153 2.55 5.01 -12.27
CA ASP A 153 1.28 5.72 -12.54
C ASP A 153 1.03 6.86 -11.54
N LEU A 154 1.48 6.71 -10.28
CA LEU A 154 1.45 7.73 -9.23
C LEU A 154 2.59 8.75 -9.32
N LYS A 155 3.57 8.61 -10.24
CA LYS A 155 4.49 9.70 -10.59
C LYS A 155 3.76 10.73 -11.47
N ILE A 156 2.67 11.26 -10.94
CA ILE A 156 2.09 12.51 -11.41
C ILE A 156 3.17 13.56 -11.17
N ARG A 157 3.96 13.85 -12.21
CA ARG A 157 4.99 14.91 -12.17
C ARG A 157 4.36 16.20 -11.65
N PRO A 158 5.05 16.99 -10.81
CA PRO A 158 4.61 18.33 -10.43
C PRO A 158 4.12 19.11 -11.65
N PHE A 159 3.07 19.91 -11.49
CA PHE A 159 2.47 20.61 -12.61
C PHE A 159 3.47 21.57 -13.29
N ILE A 160 4.32 22.23 -12.49
CA ILE A 160 5.43 23.08 -12.94
C ILE A 160 6.41 22.35 -13.89
N ASP A 161 6.64 21.05 -13.69
CA ASP A 161 7.59 20.23 -14.46
C ASP A 161 7.02 19.68 -15.78
N LEU A 162 5.77 20.02 -16.11
CA LEU A 162 5.09 19.55 -17.30
C LEU A 162 5.29 20.49 -18.49
N GLY A 163 5.41 19.89 -19.68
CA GLY A 163 5.25 20.66 -20.92
C GLY A 163 3.81 21.16 -21.08
N ASN A 164 3.62 22.26 -21.82
CA ASN A 164 2.30 22.89 -22.03
C ASN A 164 1.22 21.92 -22.51
N SER A 165 1.56 20.96 -23.38
CA SER A 165 0.63 19.93 -23.85
C SER A 165 0.16 18.98 -22.74
N GLN A 166 1.06 18.65 -21.80
CA GLN A 166 0.76 17.81 -20.64
C GLN A 166 -0.05 18.58 -19.59
N LYS A 167 0.32 19.84 -19.33
CA LYS A 167 -0.45 20.79 -18.48
C LYS A 167 -1.90 20.89 -18.98
N ARG A 168 -2.08 21.20 -20.27
CA ARG A 168 -3.39 21.25 -20.93
C ARG A 168 -4.16 19.95 -20.79
N ARG A 169 -3.55 18.80 -21.07
CA ARG A 169 -4.23 17.50 -20.97
C ARG A 169 -4.77 17.23 -19.55
N ARG A 170 -3.99 17.57 -18.52
CA ARG A 170 -4.41 17.38 -17.12
C ARG A 170 -5.58 18.27 -16.74
N ILE A 171 -5.47 19.58 -17.02
CA ILE A 171 -6.54 20.53 -16.73
C ILE A 171 -7.82 20.12 -17.44
N LEU A 172 -7.74 19.82 -18.74
CA LEU A 172 -8.91 19.43 -19.53
C LEU A 172 -9.51 18.09 -19.11
N GLY A 173 -8.68 17.17 -18.60
CA GLY A 173 -9.14 15.90 -18.04
C GLY A 173 -9.97 16.10 -16.78
N LEU A 174 -9.44 16.87 -15.81
CA LEU A 174 -10.17 17.18 -14.58
C LEU A 174 -11.44 17.99 -14.84
N SER A 175 -11.35 18.97 -15.74
CA SER A 175 -12.49 19.79 -16.16
C SER A 175 -13.63 18.95 -16.73
N GLN A 176 -13.29 17.93 -17.53
CA GLN A 176 -14.29 17.00 -18.07
C GLN A 176 -14.96 16.19 -16.95
N SER A 177 -14.17 15.65 -16.02
CA SER A 177 -14.73 14.90 -14.89
C SER A 177 -15.70 15.73 -14.04
N ILE A 178 -15.39 17.01 -13.82
CA ILE A 178 -16.28 17.93 -13.09
C ILE A 178 -17.57 18.18 -13.89
N LEU A 179 -17.47 18.42 -15.20
CA LEU A 179 -18.64 18.56 -16.05
C LEU A 179 -19.53 17.30 -15.99
N ASP A 180 -18.94 16.11 -16.09
CA ASP A 180 -19.68 14.85 -16.05
C ASP A 180 -20.39 14.62 -14.69
N ILE A 181 -19.81 15.11 -13.59
CA ILE A 181 -20.46 15.09 -12.26
C ILE A 181 -21.64 16.06 -12.24
N VAL A 182 -21.47 17.29 -12.73
CA VAL A 182 -22.55 18.29 -12.75
C VAL A 182 -23.72 17.80 -13.59
N GLU A 183 -23.47 17.26 -14.78
CA GLU A 183 -24.54 16.73 -15.64
C GLU A 183 -25.28 15.54 -15.00
N ARG A 184 -24.57 14.68 -14.24
CA ARG A 184 -25.18 13.55 -13.54
C ARG A 184 -26.07 13.99 -12.37
N GLU A 185 -25.61 14.95 -11.58
CA GLU A 185 -26.31 15.39 -10.37
C GLU A 185 -27.38 16.45 -10.64
N ARG A 186 -27.39 17.02 -11.85
CA ARG A 186 -28.34 18.07 -12.26
C ARG A 186 -29.79 17.65 -11.99
N ASP A 187 -30.19 16.48 -12.46
CA ASP A 187 -31.58 16.01 -12.40
C ASP A 187 -32.02 15.61 -10.98
N ASN A 188 -31.07 15.39 -10.06
CA ASN A 188 -31.33 15.14 -8.64
C ASN A 188 -31.42 16.43 -7.81
N THR A 189 -30.87 17.53 -8.32
CA THR A 189 -30.66 18.77 -7.55
C THR A 189 -31.60 19.90 -7.98
N PHE A 190 -31.91 19.99 -9.27
CA PHE A 190 -32.68 21.08 -9.85
C PHE A 190 -34.02 20.59 -10.41
N HIS A 191 -34.99 21.49 -10.56
CA HIS A 191 -36.26 21.15 -11.18
C HIS A 191 -36.03 20.88 -12.68
N PRO A 192 -36.76 19.95 -13.33
CA PRO A 192 -36.59 19.66 -14.76
C PRO A 192 -36.78 20.87 -15.70
N ASP A 193 -37.54 21.87 -15.26
CA ASP A 193 -37.77 23.11 -16.02
C ASP A 193 -36.62 24.12 -15.89
N ASP A 194 -35.69 23.92 -14.95
CA ASP A 194 -34.55 24.81 -14.73
C ASP A 194 -33.46 24.57 -15.80
N GLN A 195 -33.10 25.60 -16.55
CA GLN A 195 -32.02 25.52 -17.55
C GLN A 195 -30.64 25.72 -16.93
N ILE A 196 -30.15 24.69 -16.23
CA ILE A 196 -28.82 24.71 -15.62
C ILE A 196 -27.75 24.31 -16.64
N LYS A 197 -26.66 25.08 -16.70
CA LYS A 197 -25.47 24.79 -17.52
C LYS A 197 -24.22 25.22 -16.80
N LEU A 198 -23.23 24.33 -16.71
CA LEU A 198 -21.88 24.69 -16.28
C LEU A 198 -21.21 25.51 -17.38
N LYS A 199 -20.89 26.78 -17.10
CA LYS A 199 -20.29 27.70 -18.08
C LYS A 199 -18.77 27.71 -18.04
N GLN A 200 -18.18 27.64 -16.86
CA GLN A 200 -16.75 27.80 -16.68
C GLN A 200 -16.26 27.05 -15.45
N ILE A 201 -15.03 26.54 -15.50
CA ILE A 201 -14.24 26.14 -14.34
C ILE A 201 -12.95 26.94 -14.34
N LYS A 202 -12.57 27.48 -13.18
CA LYS A 202 -11.30 28.16 -12.98
C LYS A 202 -10.44 27.34 -12.04
N PHE A 203 -9.18 27.14 -12.40
CA PHE A 203 -8.17 26.55 -11.54
C PHE A 203 -7.07 27.56 -11.28
N GLU A 204 -6.66 27.69 -10.04
CA GLU A 204 -5.42 28.36 -9.66
C GLU A 204 -4.43 27.25 -9.31
N ILE A 205 -3.29 27.22 -10.00
CA ILE A 205 -2.22 26.25 -9.77
C ILE A 205 -0.92 27.03 -9.69
N ASP A 206 -0.34 27.05 -8.50
CA ASP A 206 0.76 27.96 -8.15
C ASP A 206 0.28 29.43 -8.38
N ASP A 207 1.02 30.25 -9.12
CA ASP A 207 0.66 31.64 -9.43
C ASP A 207 -0.11 31.78 -10.77
N ASP A 208 -0.41 30.67 -11.47
CA ASP A 208 -1.09 30.67 -12.76
C ASP A 208 -2.59 30.40 -12.62
N VAL A 209 -3.41 31.16 -13.35
CA VAL A 209 -4.87 30.95 -13.44
C VAL A 209 -5.22 30.32 -14.79
N TYR A 210 -6.01 29.23 -14.72
CA TYR A 210 -6.48 28.48 -15.88
C TYR A 210 -8.00 28.53 -15.97
N ASP A 211 -8.48 29.21 -17.00
CA ASP A 211 -9.90 29.41 -17.26
C ASP A 211 -10.40 28.44 -18.34
N ILE A 212 -11.27 27.50 -17.96
CA ILE A 212 -11.87 26.51 -18.88
C ILE A 212 -13.33 26.84 -19.12
N ASN A 213 -13.65 27.26 -20.33
CA ASN A 213 -15.00 27.61 -20.74
C ASN A 213 -15.70 26.44 -21.42
N PHE A 214 -16.99 26.30 -21.13
CA PHE A 214 -17.87 25.27 -21.70
C PHE A 214 -18.95 25.95 -22.57
N GLY A 215 -18.73 25.98 -23.89
CA GLY A 215 -19.66 26.42 -24.95
C GLY A 215 -19.10 27.55 -25.85
N LYS A 216 -19.33 27.62 -27.18
CA LYS A 216 -20.06 26.79 -28.16
C LYS A 216 -19.09 26.34 -29.28
N ASN A 217 -18.65 25.10 -29.20
CA ASN A 217 -18.42 24.16 -30.31
C ASN A 217 -17.77 22.94 -29.65
N GLN A 218 -18.41 21.78 -29.78
CA GLN A 218 -17.81 20.51 -29.40
C GLN A 218 -16.59 20.28 -30.31
N LEU A 219 -15.42 20.83 -29.93
CA LEU A 219 -14.04 20.37 -30.25
C LEU A 219 -12.93 21.39 -29.92
N GLU A 220 -13.22 22.64 -29.55
CA GLU A 220 -12.16 23.61 -29.21
C GLU A 220 -12.19 23.96 -27.71
N LYS A 221 -11.42 23.18 -26.94
CA LYS A 221 -11.07 23.50 -25.55
C LYS A 221 -9.98 24.58 -25.58
N GLU A 222 -10.34 25.85 -25.52
CA GLU A 222 -9.39 26.94 -25.32
C GLU A 222 -8.92 26.96 -23.86
N VAL A 223 -7.60 27.04 -23.68
CA VAL A 223 -6.97 27.28 -22.38
C VAL A 223 -6.30 28.63 -22.50
N ASN A 224 -6.87 29.63 -21.85
CA ASN A 224 -6.28 30.96 -21.77
C ASN A 224 -5.45 31.03 -20.48
N VAL A 225 -4.17 31.37 -20.62
CA VAL A 225 -3.30 31.74 -19.51
C VAL A 225 -3.33 33.27 -19.47
N VAL A 226 -3.74 33.84 -18.33
CA VAL A 226 -3.74 35.31 -18.10
C VAL A 226 -2.45 35.71 -17.41
#